data_AF-A0A0N5CDG5-F1
#
_entry.id   AF-A0A0N5CDG5-F1
#
_cell.length_a   1.000
_cell.length_b   1.000
_cell.length_c   1.000
_cell.angle_alpha   90.00
_cell.angle_beta   90.00
_cell.angle_gamma   90.00
#
_symmetry.space_group_name_H-M   'P 1'
#
loop_
_entity.id
_entity.type
_entity.pdbx_description
1 polymer ?
#
loop_
_entity_poly.entity_id
_entity_poly.type
_entity_poly.pdbx_seq_one_letter_code
_entity_poly.pdbx_strand_id
1 'polypeptide(L)'
;MFNCSHLFKRSTQIICLNRSLKNFLPKKTYQNKIKYDEVEPAPHLDGKLLSHLQQISLLKFTEKDIENLKEDIFLANAIFQCKDKTRDVEPLYSTINEIKNCPTREDMPDQCERKLILGNTRNTSDDYFVSPEPNKPLDNINP
;
A
#
# COMPACT_ATOMS: atom_id res chain seq x y z
N MET A 1 -29.55 -8.27 -37.93
CA MET A 1 -28.44 -9.25 -37.93
C MET A 1 -27.16 -8.50 -38.22
N PHE A 2 -26.37 -8.14 -37.21
CA PHE A 2 -24.98 -7.74 -37.40
C PHE A 2 -24.15 -8.39 -36.30
N ASN A 3 -23.49 -9.49 -36.68
CA ASN A 3 -22.44 -10.12 -35.91
C ASN A 3 -21.23 -9.20 -35.92
N CYS A 4 -20.78 -8.76 -34.75
CA CYS A 4 -19.51 -8.07 -34.59
C CYS A 4 -18.74 -8.72 -33.45
N SER A 5 -18.27 -9.94 -33.69
CA SER A 5 -17.32 -10.64 -32.85
C SER A 5 -15.90 -10.12 -33.14
N HIS A 6 -15.60 -8.90 -32.72
CA HIS A 6 -14.21 -8.46 -32.61
C HIS A 6 -13.61 -9.04 -31.34
N LEU A 7 -13.24 -10.33 -31.42
CA LEU A 7 -12.31 -10.96 -30.51
C LEU A 7 -10.98 -10.19 -30.58
N PHE A 8 -10.81 -9.26 -29.65
CA PHE A 8 -9.56 -8.54 -29.46
C PHE A 8 -8.54 -9.49 -28.83
N LYS A 9 -8.06 -10.46 -29.61
CA LYS A 9 -6.86 -11.24 -29.29
C LYS A 9 -5.66 -10.34 -29.49
N ARG A 10 -5.45 -9.38 -28.57
CA ARG A 10 -4.12 -8.80 -28.38
C ARG A 10 -3.26 -9.94 -27.82
N SER A 11 -2.53 -10.59 -28.73
CA SER A 11 -1.37 -11.39 -28.37
C SER A 11 -0.40 -10.44 -27.68
N THR A 12 -0.47 -10.36 -26.36
CA THR A 12 0.61 -9.80 -25.57
C THR A 12 1.75 -10.79 -25.72
N GLN A 13 2.59 -10.57 -26.73
CA GLN A 13 3.91 -11.16 -26.73
C GLN A 13 4.64 -10.55 -25.53
N ILE A 14 4.60 -11.25 -24.40
CA ILE A 14 5.61 -11.06 -23.36
C ILE A 14 6.90 -11.41 -24.07
N ILE A 15 7.65 -10.39 -24.48
CA ILE A 15 9.01 -10.58 -24.95
C ILE A 15 9.77 -11.07 -23.72
N CYS A 16 9.83 -12.39 -23.55
CA CYS A 16 10.71 -13.05 -22.60
C CYS A 16 12.14 -12.81 -23.08
N LEU A 17 12.65 -11.60 -22.87
CA LEU A 17 14.07 -11.37 -22.95
C LEU A 17 14.67 -12.27 -21.87
N ASN A 18 15.43 -13.29 -22.30
CA ASN A 18 16.31 -14.09 -21.45
C ASN A 18 17.40 -13.18 -20.88
N ARG A 19 17.01 -12.25 -20.00
CA ARG A 19 17.93 -11.41 -19.25
C ARG A 19 18.38 -12.26 -18.07
N SER A 20 19.64 -12.68 -18.08
CA SER A 20 20.24 -13.36 -16.93
C SER A 20 20.01 -12.51 -15.68
N LEU A 21 19.52 -13.14 -14.59
CA LEU A 21 19.29 -12.47 -13.29
C LEU A 21 20.51 -11.70 -12.79
N LYS A 22 21.72 -12.10 -13.22
CA LYS A 22 23.00 -11.42 -12.98
C LYS A 22 23.00 -9.94 -13.41
N ASN A 23 22.18 -9.57 -14.38
CA ASN A 23 22.11 -8.19 -14.89
C ASN A 23 21.17 -7.29 -14.06
N PHE A 24 20.31 -7.87 -13.22
CA PHE A 24 19.37 -7.12 -12.37
C PHE A 24 19.85 -6.96 -10.93
N LEU A 25 20.83 -7.76 -10.53
CA LEU A 25 21.44 -7.60 -9.22
C LEU A 25 22.39 -6.39 -9.26
N PRO A 26 22.33 -5.50 -8.26
CA PRO A 26 23.28 -4.40 -8.17
C PRO A 26 24.70 -4.95 -8.11
N LYS A 27 25.54 -4.51 -9.07
CA LYS A 27 26.94 -4.97 -9.20
C LYS A 27 27.80 -4.61 -7.98
N LYS A 28 27.37 -3.62 -7.20
CA LYS A 28 27.98 -3.19 -5.94
C LYS A 28 26.87 -3.04 -4.92
N THR A 29 26.95 -3.81 -3.83
CA THR A 29 26.04 -3.67 -2.70
C THR A 29 26.76 -2.93 -1.58
N TYR A 30 26.03 -2.06 -0.89
CA TYR A 30 26.53 -1.46 0.33
C TYR A 30 26.32 -2.46 1.47
N GLN A 31 27.42 -3.00 2.00
CA GLN A 31 27.40 -3.91 3.13
C GLN A 31 27.78 -3.11 4.38
N ASN A 32 26.78 -2.72 5.16
CA ASN A 32 27.01 -2.20 6.49
C ASN A 32 26.15 -2.99 7.47
N LYS A 33 26.76 -3.42 8.58
CA LYS A 33 26.03 -4.07 9.65
C LYS A 33 25.32 -2.98 10.44
N ILE A 34 24.01 -3.13 10.62
CA ILE A 34 23.24 -2.24 11.48
C ILE A 34 23.81 -2.36 12.89
N LYS A 35 24.13 -1.22 13.49
CA LYS A 35 24.57 -1.15 14.88
C LYS A 35 23.39 -0.73 15.74
N TYR A 36 22.69 -1.69 16.33
CA TYR A 36 21.47 -1.41 17.10
C TYR A 36 21.71 -0.48 18.31
N ASP A 37 22.92 -0.47 18.87
CA ASP A 37 23.29 0.41 19.98
C ASP A 37 23.34 1.90 19.59
N GLU A 38 23.51 2.20 18.30
CA GLU A 38 23.59 3.55 17.74
C GLU A 38 22.25 3.98 17.10
N VAL A 39 21.19 3.17 17.20
CA VAL A 39 19.88 3.47 16.63
C VAL A 39 19.13 4.45 17.52
N GLU A 40 18.54 5.47 16.92
CA GLU A 40 17.68 6.41 17.64
C GLU A 40 16.50 5.67 18.28
N PRO A 41 16.20 5.90 19.57
CA PRO A 41 15.09 5.23 20.23
C PRO A 41 13.76 5.68 19.63
N ALA A 42 12.72 4.87 19.83
CA ALA A 42 11.36 5.26 19.47
C ALA A 42 10.97 6.56 20.20
N PRO A 43 10.32 7.51 19.51
CA PRO A 43 9.88 8.75 20.11
C PRO A 43 8.80 8.47 21.17
N HIS A 44 8.61 9.43 22.08
CA HIS A 44 7.50 9.36 23.03
C HIS A 44 6.16 9.47 22.27
N LEU A 45 5.33 8.44 22.39
CA LEU A 45 4.00 8.38 21.79
C LEU A 45 3.00 8.98 22.77
N ASP A 46 2.73 10.28 22.66
CA ASP A 46 1.75 10.95 23.49
C ASP A 46 0.31 10.53 23.12
N GLY A 47 -0.64 10.74 24.03
CA GLY A 47 -2.03 10.35 23.80
C GLY A 47 -2.64 11.04 22.57
N LYS A 48 -2.23 12.27 22.27
CA LYS A 48 -2.69 13.02 21.10
C LYS A 48 -2.21 12.37 19.79
N LEU A 49 -0.94 11.99 19.70
CA LEU A 49 -0.38 11.28 18.56
C LEU A 49 -1.04 9.91 18.39
N LEU A 50 -1.22 9.17 19.49
CA LEU A 50 -1.89 7.87 19.44
C LEU A 50 -3.33 7.99 18.95
N SER A 51 -4.11 8.94 19.48
CA SER A 51 -5.47 9.20 18.99
C SER A 51 -5.48 9.61 17.51
N HIS A 52 -4.51 10.41 17.07
CA HIS A 52 -4.40 10.81 15.68
C HIS A 52 -4.07 9.61 14.76
N LEU A 53 -3.15 8.75 15.18
CA LEU A 53 -2.80 7.53 14.46
C LEU A 53 -3.99 6.56 14.38
N GLN A 54 -4.75 6.40 15.45
CA GLN A 54 -5.98 5.61 15.47
C GLN A 54 -7.02 6.15 14.49
N GLN A 55 -7.19 7.47 14.42
CA GLN A 55 -8.11 8.10 13.48
C GLN A 55 -7.71 7.89 12.02
N ILE A 56 -6.43 8.07 11.68
CA ILE A 56 -5.94 7.88 10.30
C ILE A 56 -6.01 6.41 9.89
N SER A 57 -5.64 5.50 10.79
CA SER A 57 -5.65 4.06 10.51
C SER A 57 -7.04 3.43 10.61
N LEU A 58 -8.01 4.13 11.21
CA LEU A 58 -9.33 3.60 11.56
C LEU A 58 -9.26 2.35 12.46
N LEU A 59 -8.20 2.26 13.28
CA LEU A 59 -7.95 1.16 14.21
C LEU A 59 -7.93 1.68 15.65
N LYS A 60 -8.40 0.85 16.58
CA LYS A 60 -8.15 1.07 18.01
C LYS A 60 -6.86 0.36 18.39
N PHE A 61 -6.02 1.02 19.18
CA PHE A 61 -4.80 0.38 19.69
C PHE A 61 -5.04 -0.16 21.08
N THR A 62 -4.62 -1.40 21.29
CA THR A 62 -4.40 -1.98 22.61
C THR A 62 -3.03 -1.55 23.14
N GLU A 63 -2.77 -1.79 24.43
CA GLU A 63 -1.46 -1.53 25.02
C GLU A 63 -0.34 -2.32 24.31
N LYS A 64 -0.63 -3.58 23.94
CA LYS A 64 0.29 -4.42 23.18
C LYS A 64 0.60 -3.86 21.79
N ASP A 65 -0.38 -3.26 21.11
CA ASP A 65 -0.14 -2.65 19.80
C ASP A 65 0.79 -1.43 19.92
N ILE A 66 0.68 -0.68 21.02
CA ILE A 66 1.56 0.46 21.31
C ILE A 66 2.98 0.00 21.60
N GLU A 67 3.15 -1.13 22.31
CA GLU A 67 4.47 -1.73 22.55
C GLU A 67 5.11 -2.20 21.24
N ASN A 68 4.36 -2.95 20.42
CA ASN A 68 4.83 -3.39 19.10
C ASN A 68 5.20 -2.19 18.22
N LEU A 69 4.38 -1.14 18.21
CA LEU A 69 4.67 0.07 17.44
C LEU A 69 6.00 0.72 17.86
N LYS A 70 6.33 0.72 19.16
CA LYS A 70 7.63 1.24 19.62
C LYS A 70 8.78 0.39 19.13
N GLU A 71 8.64 -0.93 19.18
CA GLU A 71 9.66 -1.86 18.67
C GLU A 71 9.85 -1.70 17.15
N ASP A 72 8.74 -1.61 16.40
CA ASP A 72 8.75 -1.39 14.95
C ASP A 72 9.42 -0.07 14.58
N ILE A 73 9.12 1.03 15.30
CA ILE A 73 9.78 2.33 15.08
C ILE A 73 11.28 2.23 15.36
N PHE A 74 11.67 1.55 16.45
CA PHE A 74 13.07 1.34 16.77
C PHE A 74 13.79 0.57 15.65
N LEU A 75 13.20 -0.51 15.14
CA LEU A 75 13.76 -1.26 14.02
C LEU A 75 13.83 -0.42 12.73
N ALA A 76 12.79 0.38 12.45
CA ALA A 76 12.74 1.26 11.28
C ALA A 76 13.80 2.36 11.32
N ASN A 77 14.12 2.89 12.51
CA ASN A 77 15.13 3.94 12.69
C ASN A 77 16.55 3.50 12.25
N ALA A 78 16.81 2.19 12.16
CA ALA A 78 18.06 1.67 11.60
C ALA A 78 18.32 2.15 10.15
N ILE A 79 17.29 2.48 9.38
CA ILE A 79 17.41 3.02 8.02
C ILE A 79 18.21 4.33 8.01
N PHE A 80 18.15 5.14 9.07
CA PHE A 80 18.86 6.42 9.10
C PHE A 80 20.38 6.27 9.21
N GLN A 81 20.91 5.10 9.57
CA GLN A 81 22.36 4.84 9.57
C GLN A 81 22.98 4.90 8.16
N CYS A 82 22.16 4.81 7.10
CA CYS A 82 22.62 4.97 5.72
C CYS A 82 22.30 6.33 5.10
N LYS A 83 21.76 7.29 5.88
CA LYS A 83 21.30 8.61 5.41
C LYS A 83 22.36 9.37 4.60
N ASP A 84 23.63 9.27 4.98
CA ASP A 84 24.73 9.93 4.26
C ASP A 84 24.96 9.39 2.84
N LYS A 85 24.55 8.14 2.59
CA LYS A 85 24.69 7.49 1.29
C LYS A 85 23.46 7.68 0.40
N THR A 86 22.32 8.06 0.98
CA THR A 86 21.06 8.26 0.25
C THR A 86 20.75 9.73 -0.05
N ARG A 87 21.60 10.69 0.37
CA ARG A 87 21.37 12.15 0.19
C ARG A 87 21.07 12.55 -1.25
N ASP A 88 21.83 12.01 -2.21
CA ASP A 88 21.73 12.35 -3.63
C ASP A 88 21.12 11.21 -4.47
N VAL A 89 20.41 10.28 -3.82
CA VAL A 89 19.79 9.13 -4.49
C VAL A 89 18.31 9.42 -4.68
N GLU A 90 17.84 9.37 -5.92
CA GLU A 90 16.42 9.48 -6.22
C GLU A 90 15.64 8.29 -5.66
N PRO A 91 14.48 8.51 -5.00
CA PRO A 91 13.65 7.42 -4.52
C PRO A 91 13.17 6.52 -5.66
N LEU A 92 13.23 5.21 -5.44
CA LEU A 92 12.67 4.24 -6.37
C LEU A 92 11.16 4.08 -6.13
N TYR A 93 10.35 4.69 -6.99
CA TYR A 93 8.88 4.60 -6.90
C TYR A 93 8.30 3.35 -7.58
N SER A 94 8.95 2.87 -8.65
CA SER A 94 8.52 1.68 -9.40
C SER A 94 9.74 0.91 -9.86
N THR A 95 9.68 -0.42 -9.74
CA THR A 95 10.72 -1.32 -10.25
C THR A 95 10.65 -1.49 -11.77
N ILE A 96 9.55 -1.05 -12.39
CA ILE A 96 9.34 -1.09 -13.83
C ILE A 96 10.00 0.15 -14.43
N ASN A 97 11.19 -0.04 -15.01
CA ASN A 97 12.01 1.00 -15.65
C ASN A 97 11.33 1.72 -16.84
N GLU A 98 10.13 1.29 -17.24
CA GLU A 98 9.49 1.68 -18.50
C GLU A 98 8.07 2.20 -18.28
N ILE A 99 7.89 3.22 -17.42
CA ILE A 99 6.72 4.11 -17.51
C ILE A 99 6.96 5.12 -18.66
N LYS A 100 7.43 4.65 -19.82
CA LYS A 100 7.51 5.50 -21.02
C LYS A 100 6.15 5.65 -21.69
N ASN A 101 5.28 4.67 -21.48
CA ASN A 101 3.92 4.68 -21.97
C ASN A 101 3.04 4.60 -20.72
N CYS A 102 2.46 5.70 -20.28
CA CYS A 102 1.28 5.69 -19.40
C CYS A 102 0.08 5.40 -20.30
N PRO A 103 -0.32 4.13 -20.53
CA PRO A 103 -1.45 3.87 -21.40
C PRO A 103 -2.68 4.54 -20.80
N THR A 104 -3.27 5.48 -21.53
CA THR A 104 -4.56 6.03 -21.17
C THR A 104 -5.62 4.95 -21.39
N ARG A 105 -6.57 4.84 -20.47
CA ARG A 105 -7.78 4.03 -20.69
C ARG A 105 -8.61 4.68 -21.80
N GLU A 106 -9.16 3.87 -22.70
CA GLU A 106 -10.12 4.35 -23.71
C GLU A 106 -11.38 4.89 -23.01
N ASP A 107 -11.93 6.00 -23.52
CA ASP A 107 -13.13 6.62 -22.96
C ASP A 107 -14.40 5.89 -23.46
N MET A 108 -14.52 4.64 -23.05
CA MET A 108 -15.67 3.79 -23.35
C MET A 108 -16.36 3.38 -22.04
N PRO A 109 -17.71 3.42 -21.99
CA PRO A 109 -18.44 3.00 -20.81
C PRO A 109 -18.43 1.46 -20.70
N ASP A 110 -18.15 0.97 -19.50
CA ASP A 110 -18.29 -0.45 -19.18
C ASP A 110 -19.72 -0.76 -18.71
N GLN A 111 -20.26 -1.90 -19.12
CA GLN A 111 -21.56 -2.36 -18.63
C GLN A 111 -21.39 -2.97 -17.24
N CYS A 112 -22.16 -2.48 -16.26
CA CYS A 112 -22.12 -2.98 -14.88
C CYS A 112 -23.48 -3.54 -14.44
N GLU A 113 -23.48 -4.70 -13.82
CA GLU A 113 -24.68 -5.30 -13.23
C GLU A 113 -24.82 -4.93 -11.76
N ARG A 114 -25.95 -4.29 -11.41
CA ARG A 114 -26.25 -3.89 -10.02
C ARG A 114 -26.13 -5.04 -9.02
N LYS A 115 -26.61 -6.23 -9.40
CA LYS A 115 -26.57 -7.42 -8.55
C LYS A 115 -25.15 -7.84 -8.17
N LEU A 116 -24.19 -7.70 -9.10
CA LEU A 116 -22.78 -8.00 -8.83
C LEU A 116 -22.14 -6.94 -7.93
N ILE A 117 -22.51 -5.66 -8.12
CA ILE A 117 -22.01 -4.55 -7.31
C ILE A 117 -22.47 -4.69 -5.85
N LEU A 118 -23.77 -4.94 -5.64
CA LEU A 118 -24.36 -5.03 -4.30
C LEU A 118 -24.18 -6.42 -3.65
N GLY A 119 -23.78 -7.44 -4.42
CA GLY A 119 -23.66 -8.80 -3.91
C GLY A 119 -22.57 -9.00 -2.84
N ASN A 120 -21.57 -8.10 -2.80
CA ASN A 120 -20.44 -8.19 -1.86
C ASN A 120 -20.70 -7.48 -0.52
N THR A 121 -21.82 -6.77 -0.37
CA THR A 121 -22.14 -6.03 0.87
C THR A 121 -23.24 -6.73 1.66
N ARG A 122 -23.11 -6.72 2.98
CA ARG A 122 -24.13 -7.21 3.91
C ARG A 122 -25.25 -6.20 4.13
N ASN A 123 -24.95 -4.90 4.01
CA ASN A 123 -25.86 -3.81 4.34
C ASN A 123 -26.32 -3.13 3.05
N THR A 124 -27.52 -3.49 2.61
CA THR A 124 -28.21 -2.83 1.49
C THR A 124 -29.64 -2.52 1.88
N SER A 125 -30.16 -1.42 1.35
CA SER A 125 -31.57 -1.05 1.44
C SER A 125 -31.94 -0.27 0.19
N ASP A 126 -33.08 -0.61 -0.41
CA ASP A 126 -33.61 0.06 -1.61
C ASP A 126 -32.57 0.24 -2.74
N ASP A 127 -31.77 -0.78 -3.01
CA ASP A 127 -30.69 -0.76 -4.02
C ASP A 127 -29.51 0.20 -3.72
N TYR A 128 -29.38 0.66 -2.47
CA TYR A 128 -28.25 1.48 -2.01
C TYR A 128 -27.40 0.77 -0.95
N PHE A 129 -26.13 1.14 -0.87
CA PHE A 129 -25.28 0.82 0.28
C PHE A 129 -25.75 1.60 1.50
N VAL A 130 -25.96 0.89 2.61
CA VAL A 130 -26.33 1.53 3.88
C VAL A 130 -25.09 1.65 4.75
N SER A 131 -24.65 2.89 4.98
CA SER A 131 -23.64 3.17 5.99
C SER A 131 -24.22 2.97 7.38
N PRO A 132 -23.44 2.48 8.35
CA PRO A 132 -23.77 2.62 9.76
C PRO A 132 -24.00 4.09 10.13
N GLU A 133 -24.74 4.31 11.23
CA GLU A 133 -25.03 5.66 11.72
C GLU A 133 -23.74 6.48 11.91
N PRO A 134 -23.71 7.71 11.37
CA PRO A 134 -22.54 8.56 11.47
C PRO A 134 -22.31 9.01 12.92
N ASN A 135 -21.05 9.21 13.29
CA ASN A 135 -20.62 9.81 14.56
C ASN A 135 -20.99 9.05 15.85
N LYS A 136 -21.20 7.72 15.78
CA LYS A 136 -21.23 6.92 17.00
C LYS A 136 -19.85 6.95 17.67
N PRO A 137 -19.74 7.37 18.95
CA PRO A 137 -18.47 7.34 19.66
C PRO A 137 -17.97 5.90 19.71
N LEU A 138 -16.70 5.73 19.33
CA LEU A 138 -16.09 4.40 19.25
C LEU A 138 -15.99 3.73 20.63
N ASP A 139 -16.01 4.50 21.72
CA ASP A 139 -15.58 4.06 23.05
C ASP A 139 -16.55 3.12 23.78
N ASN A 140 -17.74 2.85 23.24
CA ASN A 140 -18.79 2.09 23.96
C ASN A 140 -19.06 0.68 23.44
N ILE A 141 -18.18 0.11 22.60
CA ILE A 141 -18.25 -1.31 22.24
C ILE A 141 -17.37 -2.06 23.22
N ASN A 142 -17.94 -2.50 24.34
CA ASN A 142 -17.33 -3.52 25.20
C ASN A 142 -17.06 -4.79 24.36
N PRO A 143 -15.94 -5.50 24.61
CA PRO A 143 -15.62 -6.75 23.93
C PRO A 143 -16.68 -7.83 24.13
#